data_AF-A0A2V8FSI4-F1
#
_entry.id   AF-A0A2V8FSI4-F1
#
_cell.length_a   1.000
_cell.length_b   1.000
_cell.length_c   1.000
_cell.angle_alpha   90.00
_cell.angle_beta   90.00
_cell.angle_gamma   90.00
#
_symmetry.space_group_name_H-M   'P 1'
#
loop_
_entity.id
_entity.type
_entity.pdbx_description
1 polymer ?
#
loop_
_entity_poly.entity_id
_entity_poly.type
_entity_poly.pdbx_seq_one_letter_code
_entity_poly.pdbx_strand_id
1 'polypeptide(L)' 'MVEPADVQRDVEHRFSGADLHYMERALFHAARGSGRTSPNPLVGAVVVSADGVVVGQGFHERAG' A
#
# COMPACT_ATOMS: atom_id res chain seq x y z
N MET A 1 13.91 -13.77 22.02
CA MET A 1 14.57 -12.45 22.09
C MET A 1 15.31 -12.33 20.75
N VAL A 2 14.81 -11.50 19.83
CA VAL A 2 15.37 -11.35 18.47
C VAL A 2 16.22 -10.08 18.49
N GLU A 3 17.43 -10.14 17.93
CA GLU A 3 18.39 -9.04 18.02
C GLU A 3 18.00 -7.87 17.11
N PRO A 4 18.30 -6.60 17.49
CA PRO A 4 17.94 -5.41 16.71
C PRO A 4 18.52 -5.40 15.28
N ALA A 5 19.64 -6.07 15.05
CA ALA A 5 20.27 -6.19 13.72
C ALA A 5 19.49 -7.11 12.77
N ASP A 6 18.73 -8.07 13.30
CA ASP A 6 17.91 -8.99 12.50
C ASP A 6 16.65 -8.28 11.98
N VAL A 7 16.10 -7.35 12.77
CA VAL A 7 14.98 -6.49 12.34
C VAL A 7 15.38 -5.58 11.17
N GLN A 8 16.60 -5.03 11.18
CA GLN A 8 17.06 -4.12 10.13
C GLN A 8 17.33 -4.85 8.80
N ARG A 9 17.83 -6.09 8.85
CA ARG A 9 18.10 -6.92 7.66
C ARG A 9 16.82 -7.46 7.00
N ASP A 10 15.77 -7.68 7.77
CA ASP A 10 14.50 -8.19 7.25
C ASP A 10 13.72 -7.16 6.42
N VAL A 11 13.87 -5.86 6.69
CA VAL A 11 13.11 -4.81 5.99
C VAL A 11 13.68 -4.54 4.59
N GLU A 12 15.01 -4.53 4.45
CA GLU A 12 15.66 -4.24 3.16
C GLU A 12 15.59 -5.41 2.18
N HIS A 13 15.42 -6.64 2.65
CA HIS A 13 15.43 -7.83 1.80
C HIS A 13 14.04 -8.28 1.30
N ARG A 14 12.95 -7.66 1.77
CA ARG A 14 11.56 -8.11 1.54
C ARG A 14 10.75 -7.26 0.56
N PHE A 15 11.21 -6.06 0.21
CA PHE A 15 10.51 -5.17 -0.71
C PHE A 15 11.46 -4.64 -1.78
N SER A 16 11.03 -4.76 -3.03
CA SER A 16 11.72 -4.27 -4.21
C SER A 16 11.42 -2.78 -4.45
N GLY A 17 12.22 -2.12 -5.30
CA GLY A 17 11.89 -0.77 -5.77
C GLY A 17 10.55 -0.69 -6.51
N ALA A 18 10.06 -1.80 -7.08
CA ALA A 18 8.74 -1.86 -7.69
C ALA A 18 7.62 -1.76 -6.63
N ASP A 19 7.82 -2.32 -5.43
CA ASP A 19 6.84 -2.24 -4.34
C ASP A 19 6.61 -0.80 -3.88
N LEU A 20 7.67 0.02 -3.85
CA LEU A 20 7.55 1.45 -3.57
C LEU A 20 6.68 2.16 -4.63
N HIS A 21 6.92 1.88 -5.92
CA HIS A 21 6.12 2.45 -7.01
C HIS A 21 4.63 2.07 -6.90
N TYR A 22 4.32 0.82 -6.58
CA TYR A 22 2.93 0.38 -6.39
C TYR A 22 2.30 0.97 -5.13
N MET A 23 3.08 1.15 -4.06
CA MET A 23 2.61 1.80 -2.83
C MET A 23 2.25 3.27 -3.08
N GLU A 24 3.07 4.02 -3.83
CA GLU A 24 2.74 5.38 -4.25
C GLU A 24 1.40 5.43 -5.00
N ARG A 25 1.17 4.46 -5.89
CA ARG A 25 -0.10 4.35 -6.62
C ARG A 25 -1.28 4.02 -5.69
N ALA A 26 -1.09 3.15 -4.71
CA ALA A 26 -2.12 2.86 -3.69
C ALA A 26 -2.48 4.11 -2.88
N LEU A 27 -1.47 4.89 -2.45
CA LEU A 27 -1.66 6.15 -1.73
C LEU A 27 -2.37 7.21 -2.59
N PHE A 28 -2.03 7.29 -3.89
CA PHE A 28 -2.75 8.15 -4.84
C PHE A 28 -4.25 7.81 -4.90
N HIS A 29 -4.60 6.52 -4.91
CA HIS A 29 -5.99 6.09 -4.84
C HIS A 29 -6.63 6.45 -3.50
N ALA A 30 -5.93 6.22 -2.38
CA ALA A 30 -6.43 6.53 -1.03
C ALA A 30 -6.83 8.01 -0.87
N ALA A 31 -6.02 8.92 -1.42
CA ALA A 31 -6.26 10.37 -1.34
C ALA A 31 -7.62 10.80 -1.93
N ARG A 32 -8.19 10.01 -2.86
CA ARG A 32 -9.51 10.28 -3.47
C ARG A 32 -10.67 10.11 -2.50
N GLY A 33 -10.48 9.41 -1.38
CA GLY A 33 -11.47 9.27 -0.30
C GLY A 33 -11.53 10.47 0.64
N SER A 34 -10.64 11.47 0.47
CA SER A 34 -10.52 12.60 1.39
C SER A 34 -11.85 13.34 1.57
N GLY A 35 -12.21 13.61 2.82
CA GLY A 35 -13.46 14.26 3.20
C GLY A 35 -14.73 13.40 3.08
N ARG A 36 -14.64 12.17 2.55
CA ARG A 36 -15.79 11.27 2.33
C ARG A 36 -15.77 10.03 3.20
N THR A 37 -14.60 9.62 3.67
CA THR A 37 -14.44 8.38 4.43
C THR A 37 -14.55 8.55 5.94
N SER A 38 -14.50 9.79 6.47
CA SER A 38 -14.58 10.03 7.93
C SER A 38 -15.82 9.36 8.54
N PRO A 39 -15.70 8.64 9.67
CA PRO A 39 -14.54 8.52 10.57
C PRO A 39 -13.50 7.46 10.16
N ASN A 40 -13.74 6.73 9.06
CA ASN A 40 -12.83 5.69 8.58
C ASN A 40 -11.61 6.32 7.88
N PRO A 41 -10.44 5.66 7.97
CA PRO A 41 -9.21 6.16 7.35
C PRO A 41 -9.29 6.19 5.83
N LEU A 42 -8.38 6.94 5.22
CA LEU A 42 -8.10 6.85 3.79
C LEU A 42 -7.36 5.55 3.51
N VAL A 43 -7.94 4.72 2.64
CA VAL A 43 -7.34 3.45 2.23
C VAL A 43 -7.41 3.35 0.72
N GLY A 44 -6.30 2.96 0.12
CA GLY A 44 -6.18 2.63 -1.29
C GLY A 44 -5.42 1.31 -1.42
N ALA A 45 -5.74 0.56 -2.47
CA ALA A 45 -5.14 -0.75 -2.72
C ALA A 45 -4.90 -0.93 -4.22
N VAL A 46 -3.82 -1.66 -4.53
CA VAL A 46 -3.51 -2.15 -5.87
C VAL A 46 -3.20 -3.64 -5.78
N VAL A 47 -3.66 -4.40 -6.77
CA VAL A 47 -3.35 -5.83 -6.94
C VAL A 47 -2.51 -5.95 -8.19
N VAL A 48 -1.33 -6.55 -8.05
CA VAL A 48 -0.34 -6.69 -9.12
C VAL A 48 -0.15 -8.17 -9.42
N SER A 49 -0.13 -8.53 -10.70
CA SER A 49 0.18 -9.90 -11.14
C SER A 49 1.66 -10.23 -10.95
N ALA A 50 2.01 -11.52 -11.06
CA ALA A 50 3.41 -11.96 -11.03
C ALA A 50 4.27 -11.32 -12.14
N ASP A 51 3.65 -10.91 -13.26
CA ASP A 51 4.31 -10.24 -14.38
C ASP A 51 4.48 -8.71 -14.17
N GLY A 52 4.10 -8.19 -12.99
CA GLY A 52 4.18 -6.77 -12.68
C GLY A 52 3.07 -5.92 -13.29
N VAL A 53 1.93 -6.51 -13.66
CA VAL A 53 0.79 -5.76 -14.24
C VAL A 53 -0.26 -5.48 -13.16
N VAL A 54 -0.71 -4.23 -13.05
CA VAL A 54 -1.84 -3.88 -12.16
C VAL A 54 -3.13 -4.49 -12.72
N VAL A 55 -3.69 -5.47 -12.02
CA VAL A 55 -4.93 -6.18 -12.38
C VAL A 55 -6.15 -5.71 -11.60
N GLY A 56 -5.94 -4.93 -10.54
CA GLY A 56 -7.01 -4.33 -9.75
C GLY A 56 -6.51 -3.11 -8.98
N GLN A 57 -7.39 -2.13 -8.78
CA GLN A 57 -7.10 -0.94 -7.98
C GLN A 57 -8.38 -0.36 -7.40
N GLY A 58 -8.31 0.26 -6.22
CA GLY A 58 -9.47 0.81 -5.56
C GLY A 58 -9.12 1.67 -4.35
N PHE A 59 -10.13 2.32 -3.79
CA PHE A 59 -10.03 3.10 -2.56
C PHE A 59 -11.34 3.05 -1.79
N HIS A 60 -11.28 3.39 -0.51
CA HIS A 60 -12.47 3.53 0.32
C HIS A 60 -13.24 4.81 -0.10
N GLU A 61 -14.38 4.66 -0.76
CA GLU A 61 -15.06 5.80 -1.41
C GLU A 61 -15.91 6.66 -0.46
N ARG A 62 -16.43 6.05 0.60
CA ARG A 62 -17.27 6.69 1.62
C ARG A 62 -17.31 5.83 2.88
N ALA A 63 -17.51 6.43 4.04
CA ALA A 63 -17.94 5.66 5.21
C ALA A 63 -19.25 4.91 4.90
N GLY A 64 -19.39 3.69 5.44
CA GLY A 64 -20.62 2.88 5.52
C GLY A 64 -21.64 3.03 4.40
#